data_AF-A0A7Y3UKW2-F1
#
_entry.id   AF-A0A7Y3UKW2-F1
#
_cell.length_a   1.000
_cell.length_b   1.000
_cell.length_c   1.000
_cell.angle_alpha   90.00
_cell.angle_beta   90.00
_cell.angle_gamma   90.00
#
_symmetry.space_group_name_H-M   'P 1'
#
loop_
_entity.id
_entity.type
_entity.pdbx_description
1 polymer ?
#
loop_
_entity_poly.entity_id
_entity_poly.type
_entity_poly.pdbx_seq_one_letter_code
_entity_poly.pdbx_strand_id
1 'polypeptide(L)'
;MYKWLIIICFSLVVFHGEIRGEEVVPSEPEEEKSELAKLMHEIDVDYKVVEGMSGWYKYKKKHWKIILNAGENMVKVTKKIRTKFARYDDWTYQELMEKMQIAAEEMVKVAKDGEREGALEDAQWQVRMLRRTCAKCHKHLDIHIYPNLYKKKDKEIPPAP
;
A
#
# COMPACT_ATOMS: atom_id res chain seq x y z
N MET A 1 15.82 10.18 -59.02
CA MET A 1 14.67 11.02 -58.57
C MET A 1 13.59 10.09 -58.05
N TYR A 2 13.37 10.15 -56.74
CA TYR A 2 12.70 9.18 -55.86
C TYR A 2 11.20 8.94 -56.21
N LYS A 3 10.94 8.11 -57.23
CA LYS A 3 9.57 7.78 -57.69
C LYS A 3 8.97 6.51 -57.05
N TRP A 4 9.57 5.95 -56.00
CA TRP A 4 9.15 4.67 -55.38
C TRP A 4 8.91 4.78 -53.86
N LEU A 5 8.39 5.90 -53.36
CA LEU A 5 8.14 6.09 -51.92
C LEU A 5 6.76 6.70 -51.56
N ILE A 6 5.78 6.67 -52.46
CA ILE A 6 4.42 7.20 -52.18
C ILE A 6 3.34 6.21 -52.64
N ILE A 7 3.42 4.93 -52.22
CA ILE A 7 2.29 3.98 -52.36
C ILE A 7 2.23 3.03 -51.13
N ILE A 8 2.49 3.53 -49.92
CA ILE A 8 2.22 2.79 -48.66
C ILE A 8 1.51 3.70 -47.64
N CYS A 9 0.79 4.74 -48.10
CA CYS A 9 -0.01 5.60 -47.22
C CYS A 9 -1.50 5.67 -47.60
N PHE A 10 -2.01 4.83 -48.50
CA PHE A 10 -3.38 4.98 -49.01
C PHE A 10 -4.17 3.67 -49.25
N SER A 11 -3.84 2.59 -48.53
CA SER A 11 -4.48 1.28 -48.79
C SER A 11 -5.20 0.64 -47.59
N LEU A 12 -5.59 1.38 -46.55
CA LEU A 12 -6.43 0.83 -45.47
C LEU A 12 -7.44 1.86 -44.91
N VAL A 13 -8.17 2.52 -45.81
CA VAL A 13 -9.50 3.04 -45.49
C VAL A 13 -10.48 2.14 -46.26
N VAL A 14 -11.62 1.84 -45.63
CA VAL A 14 -12.73 0.98 -46.09
C VAL A 14 -12.60 -0.51 -45.71
N PHE A 15 -12.66 -0.78 -44.41
CA PHE A 15 -13.57 -1.83 -43.92
C PHE A 15 -14.53 -1.17 -42.91
N HIS A 16 -15.70 -0.78 -43.41
CA HIS A 16 -16.87 -0.45 -42.60
C HIS A 16 -17.84 -1.62 -42.74
N GLY A 17 -18.18 -2.27 -41.62
CA GLY A 17 -19.20 -3.32 -41.59
C GLY A 17 -19.18 -4.12 -40.29
N GLU A 18 -19.94 -3.63 -39.30
CA GLU A 18 -20.47 -4.37 -38.15
C GLU A 18 -19.48 -5.03 -37.17
N ILE A 19 -18.89 -4.20 -36.30
CA ILE A 19 -18.57 -4.65 -34.93
C ILE A 19 -19.73 -4.19 -34.06
N ARG A 20 -20.64 -5.13 -33.82
CA ARG A 20 -21.71 -5.07 -32.82
C ARG A 20 -21.06 -4.66 -31.50
N GLY A 21 -21.46 -3.50 -30.98
CA GLY A 21 -20.93 -2.97 -29.72
C GLY A 21 -21.18 -3.95 -28.58
N GLU A 22 -20.12 -4.59 -28.13
CA GLU A 22 -19.98 -4.97 -26.73
C GLU A 22 -19.04 -3.92 -26.14
N GLU A 23 -19.67 -2.86 -25.65
CA GLU A 23 -19.03 -1.86 -24.81
C GLU A 23 -18.49 -2.60 -23.59
N VAL A 24 -17.20 -2.95 -23.61
CA VAL A 24 -16.50 -3.46 -22.43
C VAL A 24 -16.46 -2.30 -21.45
N VAL A 25 -17.47 -2.24 -20.61
CA VAL A 25 -17.54 -1.35 -19.46
C VAL A 25 -16.27 -1.61 -18.63
N PRO A 26 -15.42 -0.60 -18.39
CA PRO A 26 -14.22 -0.81 -17.57
C PRO A 26 -14.64 -1.05 -16.13
N SER A 27 -14.77 -2.32 -15.74
CA SER A 27 -14.99 -2.74 -14.35
C SER A 27 -13.71 -2.68 -13.50
N GLU A 28 -12.55 -2.46 -14.13
CA GLU A 28 -11.21 -2.58 -13.53
C GLU A 28 -10.92 -1.61 -12.36
N PRO A 29 -11.30 -0.31 -12.38
CA PRO A 29 -10.85 0.63 -11.35
C PRO A 29 -11.46 0.36 -9.96
N GLU A 30 -12.66 -0.22 -9.91
CA GLU A 30 -13.38 -0.47 -8.65
C GLU A 30 -12.98 -1.82 -8.04
N GLU A 31 -12.77 -2.84 -8.88
CA GLU A 31 -12.26 -4.14 -8.45
C GLU A 31 -10.81 -4.04 -7.95
N GLU A 32 -9.95 -3.29 -8.65
CA GLU A 32 -8.56 -3.04 -8.23
C GLU A 32 -8.50 -2.32 -6.86
N LYS A 33 -9.32 -1.29 -6.67
CA LYS A 33 -9.44 -0.58 -5.38
C LYS A 33 -9.94 -1.51 -4.28
N SER A 34 -10.89 -2.39 -4.58
CA SER A 34 -11.43 -3.38 -3.65
C SER A 34 -10.36 -4.41 -3.23
N GLU A 35 -9.52 -4.88 -4.16
CA GLU A 35 -8.44 -5.80 -3.83
C GLU A 35 -7.32 -5.13 -3.04
N LEU A 36 -6.87 -3.93 -3.46
CA LEU A 36 -5.86 -3.18 -2.72
C LEU A 36 -6.31 -2.90 -1.28
N ALA A 37 -7.57 -2.52 -1.10
CA ALA A 37 -8.15 -2.28 0.22
C ALA A 37 -8.12 -3.54 1.11
N LYS A 38 -8.41 -4.73 0.54
CA LYS A 38 -8.32 -6.00 1.28
C LYS A 38 -6.89 -6.29 1.72
N LEU A 39 -5.91 -6.12 0.84
CA LEU A 39 -4.50 -6.33 1.16
C LEU A 39 -3.99 -5.32 2.21
N MET A 40 -4.39 -4.06 2.11
CA MET A 40 -4.08 -3.06 3.14
C MET A 40 -4.75 -3.37 4.47
N HIS A 41 -5.96 -3.94 4.46
CA HIS A 41 -6.61 -4.42 5.67
C HIS A 41 -5.86 -5.59 6.32
N GLU A 42 -5.34 -6.54 5.54
CA GLU A 42 -4.49 -7.62 6.06
C GLU A 42 -3.24 -7.07 6.76
N ILE A 43 -2.56 -6.07 6.17
CA ILE A 43 -1.43 -5.39 6.81
C ILE A 43 -1.86 -4.69 8.10
N ASP A 44 -3.01 -3.98 8.10
CA ASP A 44 -3.52 -3.28 9.29
C ASP A 44 -3.82 -4.24 10.45
N VAL A 45 -4.37 -5.42 10.16
CA VAL A 45 -4.62 -6.47 11.16
C VAL A 45 -3.31 -6.93 11.81
N ASP A 46 -2.31 -7.29 11.00
CA ASP A 46 -1.01 -7.74 11.50
C ASP A 46 -0.28 -6.62 12.27
N TYR A 47 -0.29 -5.41 11.72
CA TYR A 47 0.29 -4.23 12.34
C TYR A 47 -0.32 -3.97 13.72
N LYS A 48 -1.65 -4.00 13.86
CA LYS A 48 -2.33 -3.76 15.15
C LYS A 48 -1.98 -4.80 16.20
N VAL A 49 -1.78 -6.06 15.79
CA VAL A 49 -1.35 -7.11 16.71
C VAL A 49 0.03 -6.80 17.29
N VAL A 50 0.99 -6.39 16.46
CA VAL A 50 2.34 -6.06 16.93
C VAL A 50 2.43 -4.70 17.63
N GLU A 51 1.64 -3.71 17.21
CA GLU A 51 1.50 -2.41 17.88
C GLU A 51 0.96 -2.56 19.30
N GLY A 52 -0.03 -3.43 19.52
CA GLY A 52 -0.56 -3.71 20.85
C GLY A 52 0.49 -4.24 21.85
N MET A 53 1.58 -4.82 21.34
CA MET A 53 2.68 -5.33 22.16
C MET A 53 3.87 -4.36 22.25
N SER A 54 3.97 -3.35 21.38
CA SER A 54 5.17 -2.51 21.27
C SER A 54 5.47 -1.64 22.49
N GLY A 55 4.53 -1.51 23.42
CA GLY A 55 4.73 -0.82 24.69
C GLY A 55 5.25 -1.71 25.83
N TRP A 56 5.42 -3.01 25.61
CA TRP A 56 5.78 -3.94 26.70
C TRP A 56 7.28 -3.93 26.97
N TYR A 57 7.65 -4.18 28.23
CA TYR A 57 9.04 -4.22 28.68
C TYR A 57 9.70 -5.60 28.54
N LYS A 58 8.92 -6.64 28.20
CA LYS A 58 9.44 -8.01 28.01
C LYS A 58 8.54 -8.84 27.09
N TYR A 59 9.18 -9.60 26.20
CA TYR A 59 8.50 -10.62 25.39
C TYR A 59 8.78 -12.03 25.89
N LYS A 60 7.76 -12.90 25.77
CA LYS A 60 7.85 -14.34 25.97
C LYS A 60 7.96 -15.00 24.60
N LYS A 61 8.42 -16.26 24.55
CA LYS A 61 8.49 -17.06 23.32
C LYS A 61 7.20 -17.00 22.47
N LYS A 62 6.03 -17.00 23.10
CA LYS A 62 4.74 -16.88 22.40
C LYS A 62 4.55 -15.52 21.70
N HIS A 63 5.09 -14.43 22.24
CA HIS A 63 4.99 -13.09 21.64
C HIS A 63 5.92 -13.00 20.43
N TRP A 64 7.13 -13.55 20.53
CA TRP A 64 8.04 -13.64 19.38
C TRP A 64 7.44 -14.42 18.22
N LYS A 65 6.72 -15.52 18.50
CA LYS A 65 5.97 -16.26 17.47
C LYS A 65 4.87 -15.40 16.81
N ILE A 66 4.17 -14.58 17.58
CA ILE A 66 3.16 -13.66 17.03
C ILE A 66 3.81 -12.62 16.12
N ILE A 67 4.89 -11.98 16.57
CA ILE A 67 5.65 -11.00 15.79
C ILE A 67 6.20 -11.63 14.51
N LEU A 68 6.72 -12.85 14.59
CA LEU A 68 7.22 -13.60 13.43
C LEU A 68 6.11 -13.83 12.40
N ASN A 69 4.98 -14.38 12.82
CA ASN A 69 3.86 -14.66 11.93
C ASN A 69 3.31 -13.40 11.27
N ALA A 70 3.12 -12.33 12.05
CA ALA A 70 2.67 -11.04 11.54
C ALA A 70 3.68 -10.44 10.54
N GLY A 71 4.98 -10.49 10.87
CA GLY A 71 6.05 -10.06 9.99
C GLY A 71 6.07 -10.83 8.67
N GLU A 72 5.98 -12.16 8.70
CA GLU A 72 6.00 -13.00 7.50
C GLU A 72 4.78 -12.74 6.61
N ASN A 73 3.59 -12.56 7.20
CA ASN A 73 2.40 -12.20 6.44
C ASN A 73 2.52 -10.81 5.82
N MET A 74 2.97 -9.81 6.59
CA MET A 74 3.23 -8.46 6.07
C MET A 74 4.21 -8.49 4.90
N VAL A 75 5.35 -9.20 5.00
CA VAL A 75 6.32 -9.32 3.90
C VAL A 75 5.65 -9.85 2.63
N LYS A 76 4.87 -10.93 2.75
CA LYS A 76 4.14 -11.52 1.62
C LYS A 76 3.18 -10.52 0.99
N VAL A 77 2.37 -9.85 1.80
CA VAL A 77 1.35 -8.90 1.32
C VAL A 77 2.00 -7.65 0.73
N THR A 78 3.00 -7.05 1.39
CA THR A 78 3.70 -5.87 0.88
C THR A 78 4.40 -6.12 -0.44
N LYS A 79 4.98 -7.32 -0.61
CA LYS A 79 5.59 -7.72 -1.89
C LYS A 79 4.53 -7.81 -2.99
N LYS A 80 3.38 -8.44 -2.71
CA LYS A 80 2.25 -8.51 -3.65
C LYS A 80 1.77 -7.11 -4.04
N ILE A 81 1.65 -6.19 -3.07
CA ILE A 81 1.21 -4.82 -3.34
C ILE A 81 2.20 -4.09 -4.23
N ARG A 82 3.51 -4.14 -3.91
CA ARG A 82 4.56 -3.49 -4.70
C ARG A 82 4.61 -3.98 -6.14
N THR A 83 4.32 -5.25 -6.39
CA THR A 83 4.34 -5.80 -7.76
C THR A 83 3.07 -5.50 -8.53
N LYS A 84 1.90 -5.58 -7.88
CA LYS A 84 0.60 -5.50 -8.57
C LYS A 84 0.06 -4.08 -8.67
N PHE A 85 0.33 -3.23 -7.69
CA PHE A 85 -0.19 -1.85 -7.60
C PHE A 85 0.96 -0.84 -7.63
N ALA A 86 1.96 -1.10 -8.47
CA ALA A 86 3.08 -0.20 -8.67
C ALA A 86 2.60 1.09 -9.35
N ARG A 87 3.08 2.24 -8.85
CA ARG A 87 2.94 3.55 -9.48
C ARG A 87 4.32 4.03 -9.91
N TYR A 88 4.72 3.77 -11.15
CA TYR A 88 6.11 3.99 -11.61
C TYR A 88 6.46 5.47 -11.76
N ASP A 89 5.46 6.31 -11.96
CA ASP A 89 5.52 7.77 -12.02
C ASP A 89 5.56 8.42 -10.63
N ASP A 90 5.24 7.68 -9.56
CA ASP A 90 5.21 8.17 -8.19
C ASP A 90 6.35 7.57 -7.35
N TRP A 91 7.52 8.21 -7.42
CA TRP A 91 8.71 7.75 -6.70
C TRP A 91 8.55 7.79 -5.17
N THR A 92 7.75 8.72 -4.66
CA THR A 92 7.50 8.83 -3.22
C THR A 92 6.69 7.62 -2.74
N TYR A 93 5.67 7.22 -3.50
CA TYR A 93 4.92 5.99 -3.24
C TYR A 93 5.84 4.77 -3.27
N GLN A 94 6.68 4.64 -4.30
CA GLN A 94 7.60 3.49 -4.43
C GLN A 94 8.56 3.37 -3.24
N GLU A 95 9.18 4.48 -2.85
CA GLU A 95 10.11 4.53 -1.72
C GLU A 95 9.40 4.16 -0.40
N LEU A 96 8.17 4.66 -0.19
CA LEU A 96 7.41 4.37 1.02
C LEU A 96 6.94 2.91 1.06
N MET A 97 6.49 2.35 -0.05
CA MET A 97 6.13 0.93 -0.15
C MET A 97 7.33 0.02 0.08
N GLU A 98 8.51 0.39 -0.41
CA GLU A 98 9.76 -0.31 -0.15
C GLU A 98 10.14 -0.27 1.33
N LYS A 99 10.09 0.91 1.97
CA LYS A 99 10.37 1.06 3.41
C LYS A 99 9.43 0.22 4.27
N MET A 100 8.16 0.10 3.87
CA MET A 100 7.20 -0.76 4.57
C MET A 100 7.61 -2.23 4.46
N GLN A 101 7.98 -2.71 3.26
CA GLN A 101 8.48 -4.08 3.08
C GLN A 101 9.76 -4.33 3.89
N ILE A 102 10.74 -3.41 3.84
CA ILE A 102 12.00 -3.54 4.59
C ILE A 102 11.73 -3.64 6.10
N ALA A 103 10.85 -2.79 6.65
CA ALA A 103 10.51 -2.85 8.07
C ALA A 103 9.84 -4.18 8.46
N ALA A 104 9.00 -4.74 7.58
CA ALA A 104 8.41 -6.06 7.77
C ALA A 104 9.46 -7.18 7.72
N GLU A 105 10.41 -7.12 6.78
CA GLU A 105 11.51 -8.08 6.67
C GLU A 105 12.44 -8.03 7.89
N GLU A 106 12.79 -6.84 8.36
CA GLU A 106 13.57 -6.66 9.59
C GLU A 106 12.81 -7.15 10.82
N MET A 107 11.48 -6.96 10.88
CA MET A 107 10.66 -7.52 11.95
C MET A 107 10.76 -9.06 12.00
N VAL A 108 10.73 -9.72 10.84
CA VAL A 108 10.93 -11.19 10.74
C VAL A 108 12.32 -11.58 11.23
N LYS A 109 13.36 -10.85 10.83
CA LYS A 109 14.75 -11.14 11.26
C LYS A 109 14.89 -11.02 12.78
N VAL A 110 14.39 -9.92 13.37
CA VAL A 110 14.44 -9.71 14.82
C VAL A 110 13.66 -10.80 15.55
N ALA A 111 12.48 -11.18 15.06
CA ALA A 111 11.67 -12.22 15.71
C ALA A 111 12.31 -13.62 15.68
N LYS A 112 13.05 -13.95 14.61
CA LYS A 112 13.82 -15.20 14.50
C LYS A 112 14.96 -15.27 15.52
N ASP A 113 15.48 -14.12 15.92
CA ASP A 113 16.55 -13.97 16.90
C ASP A 113 16.06 -13.29 18.19
N GLY A 114 14.79 -13.50 18.57
CA GLY A 114 14.14 -12.73 19.64
C GLY A 114 14.72 -12.92 21.05
N GLU A 115 15.67 -13.84 21.23
CA GLU A 115 16.32 -14.10 22.52
C GLU A 115 17.64 -13.31 22.69
N ARG A 116 18.15 -12.66 21.63
CA ARG A 116 19.36 -11.84 21.76
C ARG A 116 19.12 -10.56 22.56
N GLU A 117 20.20 -10.02 23.11
CA GLU A 117 20.19 -8.68 23.71
C GLU A 117 19.80 -7.62 22.66
N GLY A 118 18.96 -6.66 23.08
CA GLY A 118 18.45 -5.59 22.21
C GLY A 118 17.31 -5.99 21.27
N ALA A 119 16.91 -7.28 21.21
CA ALA A 119 15.87 -7.72 20.28
C ALA A 119 14.52 -7.04 20.53
N LEU A 120 14.19 -6.75 21.79
CA LEU A 120 12.95 -6.09 22.17
C LEU A 120 12.88 -4.67 21.60
N GLU A 121 13.94 -3.89 21.80
CA GLU A 121 14.07 -2.52 21.32
C GLU A 121 14.03 -2.48 19.79
N ASP A 122 14.70 -3.42 19.14
CA ASP A 122 14.69 -3.54 17.68
C ASP A 122 13.31 -3.89 17.14
N ALA A 123 12.57 -4.81 17.80
CA ALA A 123 11.21 -5.13 17.41
C ALA A 123 10.29 -3.91 17.54
N GLN A 124 10.39 -3.18 18.66
CA GLN A 124 9.65 -1.94 18.87
C GLN A 124 10.05 -0.85 17.87
N TRP A 125 11.32 -0.82 17.46
CA TRP A 125 11.80 0.09 16.43
C TRP A 125 11.14 -0.22 15.07
N GLN A 126 11.05 -1.49 14.67
CA GLN A 126 10.39 -1.86 13.41
C GLN A 126 8.90 -1.50 13.41
N VAL A 127 8.20 -1.65 14.54
CA VAL A 127 6.81 -1.17 14.68
C VAL A 127 6.72 0.35 14.47
N ARG A 128 7.65 1.12 15.04
CA ARG A 128 7.72 2.58 14.82
C ARG A 128 8.00 2.94 13.37
N MET A 129 8.86 2.18 12.70
CA MET A 129 9.17 2.39 11.28
C MET A 129 7.96 2.12 10.39
N LEU A 130 7.20 1.05 10.65
CA LEU A 130 5.93 0.79 9.98
C LEU A 130 4.96 1.95 10.19
N ARG A 131 4.70 2.34 11.45
CA ARG A 131 3.78 3.45 11.77
C ARG A 131 4.13 4.74 11.03
N ARG A 132 5.40 5.12 11.05
CA ARG A 132 5.89 6.34 10.38
C ARG A 132 5.73 6.24 8.87
N THR A 133 5.98 5.08 8.29
CA THR A 133 5.87 4.84 6.85
C THR A 133 4.42 4.89 6.41
N CYS A 134 3.51 4.21 7.14
CA CYS A 134 2.06 4.28 6.90
C CYS A 134 1.57 5.74 6.97
N ALA A 135 1.94 6.49 8.01
CA ALA A 135 1.54 7.88 8.15
C ALA A 135 2.01 8.77 6.99
N LYS A 136 3.26 8.58 6.52
CA LYS A 136 3.79 9.31 5.37
C LYS A 136 3.09 8.93 4.07
N CYS A 137 2.85 7.65 3.85
CA CYS A 137 2.17 7.15 2.65
C CYS A 137 0.73 7.65 2.59
N HIS A 138 0.00 7.55 3.70
CA HIS A 138 -1.36 8.07 3.79
C HIS A 138 -1.41 9.58 3.56
N LYS A 139 -0.47 10.35 4.12
CA LYS A 139 -0.38 11.79 3.84
C LYS A 139 -0.11 12.08 2.36
N HIS A 140 0.81 11.33 1.73
CA HIS A 140 1.17 11.49 0.33
C HIS A 140 -0.01 11.19 -0.61
N LEU A 141 -0.79 10.16 -0.29
CA LEU A 141 -1.96 9.72 -1.06
C LEU A 141 -3.28 10.40 -0.64
N ASP A 142 -3.23 11.37 0.26
CA ASP A 142 -4.39 12.06 0.85
C ASP A 142 -5.43 11.12 1.49
N ILE A 143 -4.96 9.99 2.04
CA ILE A 143 -5.79 8.99 2.72
C ILE A 143 -6.02 9.41 4.17
N HIS A 144 -7.29 9.58 4.54
CA HIS A 144 -7.71 9.94 5.89
C HIS A 144 -8.26 8.71 6.62
N ILE A 145 -7.48 8.14 7.54
CA ILE A 145 -7.84 6.90 8.28
C ILE A 145 -8.94 7.15 9.35
N TYR A 146 -9.21 8.42 9.69
CA TYR A 146 -10.25 8.81 10.64
C TYR A 146 -11.04 10.03 10.14
N PRO A 147 -11.85 9.89 9.07
CA PRO A 147 -12.55 11.03 8.46
C PRO A 147 -13.49 11.73 9.46
N ASN A 148 -14.01 10.98 10.43
CA ASN A 148 -14.91 11.49 11.46
C ASN A 148 -14.23 12.46 12.44
N LEU A 149 -12.91 12.38 12.64
CA LEU A 149 -12.16 13.30 13.51
C LEU A 149 -11.87 14.65 12.83
N TYR A 150 -12.00 14.71 11.51
CA TYR A 150 -11.67 15.89 10.70
C TYR A 150 -12.87 16.44 9.93
N LYS A 151 -14.09 16.05 10.28
CA LYS A 151 -15.29 16.76 9.82
C LYS A 151 -15.12 18.23 10.20
N LYS A 152 -14.86 19.08 9.21
CA LYS A 152 -14.88 20.53 9.39
C LYS A 152 -16.24 20.85 10.01
N LYS A 153 -16.25 21.46 11.20
CA LYS A 153 -17.46 22.14 11.67
C LYS A 153 -17.80 23.14 10.58
N ASP A 154 -19.02 23.07 10.06
CA ASP A 154 -19.54 24.10 9.17
C ASP A 154 -19.29 25.44 9.85
N LYS A 155 -18.67 26.37 9.11
CA LYS A 155 -18.40 27.71 9.65
C LYS A 155 -19.72 28.28 10.15
N GLU A 156 -19.86 28.43 11.46
CA GLU A 156 -20.99 29.16 12.04
C GLU A 156 -21.04 30.52 11.34
N ILE A 157 -22.12 30.74 10.60
CA ILE A 157 -22.40 32.04 9.99
C ILE A 157 -22.55 32.99 11.19
N PRO A 158 -21.71 34.04 11.31
CA PRO A 158 -21.85 34.98 12.41
C PRO A 158 -23.26 35.59 12.35
N PRO A 159 -23.91 35.83 13.51
CA PRO A 159 -25.24 36.43 13.52
C PRO A 159 -25.18 37.78 12.81
N ALA A 160 -26.18 38.02 11.94
CA ALA A 160 -26.32 39.28 11.23
C ALA A 160 -26.41 40.45 12.24
N PRO A 161 -25.85 41.63 11.89
CA PRO A 161 -25.84 42.80 12.76
C PRO A 161 -27.23 43.34 13.09
#